data_AF-A0A3D0WSP2-F1
#
_entry.id   AF-A0A3D0WSP2-F1
#
_cell.length_a   1.000
_cell.length_b   1.000
_cell.length_c   1.000
_cell.angle_alpha   90.00
_cell.angle_beta   90.00
_cell.angle_gamma   90.00
#
_symmetry.space_group_name_H-M   'P 1'
#
loop_
_entity.id
_entity.type
_entity.pdbx_description
1 polymer ?
#
loop_
_entity_poly.entity_id
_entity_poly.type
_entity_poly.pdbx_seq_one_letter_code
_entity_poly.pdbx_strand_id
1 'polypeptide(L)'
;IDRNNLLQYITPMDLKAFGLIPEIIGRLPILTYLEPLDRDALLRILTEPKNSIIKQYEKLFSMDGVTLTLDKDVYEYIVDKAIEFKLGARGLRSIVEAIMIDAMFSLPSEDK
;
A
#
# COMPACT_ATOMS: atom_id res chain seq x y z
N ILE A 1 -1.83 -27.47 -4.46
CA ILE A 1 -1.13 -26.31 -5.03
C ILE A 1 -2.15 -25.18 -5.09
N ASP A 2 -1.98 -24.19 -4.23
CA ASP A 2 -2.72 -22.94 -4.31
C ASP A 2 -2.29 -22.16 -5.57
N ARG A 3 -3.22 -21.99 -6.50
CA ARG A 3 -2.96 -21.30 -7.77
C ARG A 3 -2.91 -19.79 -7.64
N ASN A 4 -3.49 -19.24 -6.57
CA ASN A 4 -3.52 -17.79 -6.34
C ASN A 4 -2.23 -17.31 -5.66
N ASN A 5 -1.46 -18.23 -5.05
CA ASN A 5 -0.18 -17.93 -4.42
C ASN A 5 0.86 -19.01 -4.70
N LEU A 6 1.27 -19.12 -5.97
CA LEU A 6 2.25 -20.13 -6.42
C LEU A 6 3.66 -19.91 -5.82
N LEU A 7 3.97 -18.68 -5.40
CA LEU A 7 5.30 -18.33 -4.88
C LEU A 7 5.66 -19.11 -3.62
N GLN A 8 4.66 -19.61 -2.88
CA GLN A 8 4.87 -20.44 -1.69
C GLN A 8 5.55 -21.78 -1.96
N TYR A 9 5.56 -22.25 -3.20
CA TYR A 9 6.11 -23.54 -3.60
C TYR A 9 7.46 -23.42 -4.33
N ILE A 10 8.03 -22.22 -4.43
CA ILE A 10 9.30 -21.99 -5.14
C ILE A 10 10.42 -22.75 -4.44
N THR A 11 11.29 -23.35 -5.24
CA THR A 11 12.51 -24.03 -4.81
C THR A 11 13.77 -23.31 -5.30
N PRO A 12 14.94 -23.60 -4.72
CA PRO A 12 16.22 -23.10 -5.24
C PRO A 12 16.49 -23.48 -6.70
N MET A 13 15.94 -24.61 -7.18
CA MET A 13 16.09 -25.02 -8.58
C MET A 13 15.34 -24.09 -9.53
N ASP A 14 14.19 -23.57 -9.11
CA ASP A 14 13.42 -22.60 -9.88
C ASP A 14 14.18 -21.28 -10.01
N LEU A 15 14.87 -20.84 -8.94
CA LEU A 15 15.73 -19.65 -8.97
C LEU A 15 16.92 -19.82 -9.90
N LYS A 16 17.54 -21.01 -9.93
CA LYS A 16 18.60 -21.33 -10.88
C LYS A 16 18.08 -21.30 -12.32
N ALA A 17 16.93 -21.91 -12.58
CA ALA A 17 16.28 -21.89 -13.89
C ALA A 17 15.89 -20.47 -14.33
N PHE A 18 15.52 -19.61 -13.37
CA PHE A 18 15.23 -18.19 -13.60
C PHE A 18 16.49 -17.35 -13.91
N GLY A 19 17.69 -17.85 -13.57
CA GLY A 19 18.97 -17.22 -13.94
C GLY A 19 19.85 -16.78 -12.78
N LEU A 20 19.48 -17.09 -11.52
CA LEU A 20 20.38 -16.87 -10.39
C LEU A 20 21.53 -17.88 -10.40
N ILE A 21 22.75 -17.40 -10.15
CA ILE A 21 23.94 -18.26 -10.09
C ILE A 21 23.96 -19.11 -8.80
N PRO A 22 24.46 -20.35 -8.84
CA PRO A 22 24.48 -21.25 -7.69
C PRO A 22 25.18 -20.67 -6.44
N GLU A 23 26.21 -19.85 -6.64
CA GLU A 23 27.00 -19.23 -5.56
C GLU A 23 26.16 -18.26 -4.72
N ILE A 24 25.23 -17.52 -5.34
CA ILE A 24 24.31 -16.62 -4.64
C ILE A 24 23.25 -17.42 -3.91
N ILE A 25 22.66 -18.42 -4.58
CA ILE A 25 21.65 -19.30 -4.00
C ILE A 25 22.21 -20.03 -2.78
N GLY A 26 23.45 -20.51 -2.85
CA GLY A 26 24.12 -21.17 -1.72
C GLY A 26 24.39 -20.26 -0.52
N ARG A 27 24.45 -18.93 -0.71
CA ARG A 27 24.60 -17.93 0.38
C ARG A 27 23.28 -17.44 0.95
N LEU A 28 22.15 -17.78 0.32
CA LEU A 28 20.79 -17.40 0.74
C LEU A 28 20.00 -18.66 1.09
N PRO A 29 20.30 -19.32 2.23
CA PRO A 29 19.73 -20.62 2.58
C PRO A 29 18.23 -20.55 2.95
N ILE A 30 17.73 -19.35 3.28
CA ILE A 30 16.33 -19.13 3.65
C ILE A 30 15.62 -18.53 2.44
N LEU A 31 14.65 -19.28 1.92
CA LEU A 31 13.72 -18.82 0.90
C LEU A 31 12.38 -18.51 1.56
N THR A 32 11.81 -17.35 1.25
CA THR A 32 10.49 -16.93 1.71
C THR A 32 9.76 -16.22 0.58
N TYR A 33 8.45 -16.03 0.76
CA TYR A 33 7.57 -15.39 -0.20
C TYR A 33 6.69 -14.36 0.50
N LEU A 34 6.07 -13.49 -0.30
CA LEU A 34 5.05 -12.56 0.17
C LEU A 34 3.69 -13.02 -0.32
N GLU A 35 2.67 -12.82 0.50
CA GLU A 35 1.28 -13.01 0.10
C GLU A 35 0.87 -11.91 -0.89
N PRO A 36 0.07 -12.24 -1.92
CA PRO A 36 -0.49 -11.24 -2.80
C PRO A 36 -1.40 -10.27 -2.01
N LEU A 37 -1.37 -9.00 -2.40
CA LEU A 37 -2.25 -7.99 -1.80
C LEU A 37 -3.67 -8.19 -2.31
N ASP A 38 -4.59 -8.47 -1.39
CA ASP A 38 -6.02 -8.45 -1.63
C ASP A 38 -6.65 -7.15 -1.13
N ARG A 39 -7.97 -7.04 -1.30
CA ARG A 39 -8.75 -5.87 -0.92
C ARG A 39 -8.64 -5.55 0.56
N ASP A 40 -8.73 -6.57 1.40
CA ASP A 40 -8.66 -6.42 2.84
C ASP A 40 -7.25 -6.00 3.28
N ALA A 41 -6.20 -6.58 2.69
CA ALA A 41 -4.82 -6.16 2.94
C ALA A 41 -4.59 -4.69 2.58
N LEU A 42 -5.13 -4.21 1.46
CA LEU A 42 -5.03 -2.80 1.07
C LEU A 42 -5.77 -1.88 2.05
N LEU A 43 -6.98 -2.24 2.47
CA LEU A 43 -7.75 -1.48 3.46
C LEU A 43 -7.00 -1.40 4.80
N ARG A 44 -6.42 -2.52 5.23
CA ARG A 44 -5.59 -2.58 6.44
C ARG A 44 -4.36 -1.71 6.31
N ILE A 45 -3.63 -1.77 5.20
CA ILE A 45 -2.45 -0.92 4.94
C ILE A 45 -2.83 0.58 4.99
N LEU A 46 -4.02 0.92 4.48
CA LEU A 46 -4.52 2.28 4.45
C LEU A 46 -4.79 2.86 5.85
N THR A 47 -5.14 2.02 6.84
CA THR A 47 -5.73 2.46 8.12
C THR A 47 -5.02 1.95 9.39
N GLU A 48 -4.52 0.72 9.41
CA GLU A 48 -4.00 0.07 10.62
C GLU A 48 -2.56 0.44 10.98
N PRO A 49 -1.57 0.44 10.05
CA PRO A 49 -0.18 0.72 10.39
C PRO A 49 -0.02 2.02 11.18
N LYS A 50 0.96 2.07 12.09
CA LYS A 50 1.28 3.29 12.83
C LYS A 50 1.56 4.47 11.90
N ASN A 51 2.22 4.20 10.77
CA ASN A 51 2.53 5.17 9.73
C ASN A 51 1.66 4.96 8.48
N SER A 52 0.39 4.56 8.63
CA SER A 52 -0.56 4.49 7.51
C SER A 52 -0.75 5.86 6.86
N ILE A 53 -1.07 5.91 5.56
CA ILE A 53 -1.22 7.18 4.85
C ILE A 53 -2.32 8.09 5.45
N ILE A 54 -3.43 7.51 5.91
CA ILE A 54 -4.53 8.27 6.52
C ILE A 54 -4.05 8.99 7.78
N LYS A 55 -3.42 8.26 8.72
CA LYS A 55 -2.82 8.86 9.93
C LYS A 55 -1.76 9.92 9.62
N GLN A 56 -1.04 9.81 8.50
CA GLN A 56 -0.09 10.85 8.09
C GLN A 56 -0.83 12.14 7.71
N TYR A 57 -1.94 12.05 6.94
CA TYR A 57 -2.77 13.20 6.59
C TYR A 57 -3.54 13.77 7.78
N GLU A 58 -4.12 12.93 8.65
CA GLU A 58 -4.73 13.39 9.90
C GLU A 58 -3.72 14.18 10.74
N LYS A 59 -2.48 13.68 10.85
CA LYS A 59 -1.43 14.37 11.58
C LYS A 59 -1.04 15.68 10.91
N LEU A 60 -0.92 15.70 9.58
CA LEU A 60 -0.60 16.90 8.81
C LEU A 60 -1.64 18.01 9.04
N PHE A 61 -2.93 17.69 8.86
CA PHE A 61 -4.03 18.64 9.08
C PHE A 61 -4.10 19.11 10.53
N SER A 62 -3.81 18.23 11.50
CA SER A 62 -3.78 18.60 12.92
C SER A 62 -2.69 19.63 13.26
N MET A 63 -1.60 19.71 12.47
CA MET A 63 -0.56 20.74 12.66
C MET A 63 -1.09 22.14 12.34
N ASP A 64 -2.08 22.23 11.45
CA ASP A 64 -2.78 23.46 11.08
C ASP A 64 -4.07 23.67 11.89
N GLY A 65 -4.28 22.87 12.96
CA GLY A 65 -5.48 22.96 13.80
C GLY A 65 -6.75 22.39 13.19
N VAL A 66 -6.67 21.71 12.04
CA VAL A 66 -7.82 21.14 11.33
C VAL A 66 -8.03 19.67 11.72
N THR A 67 -9.28 19.30 12.01
CA THR A 67 -9.65 17.89 12.27
C THR A 67 -10.11 17.24 10.97
N LEU A 68 -9.31 16.32 10.43
CA LEU A 68 -9.68 15.51 9.26
C LEU A 68 -10.54 14.32 9.70
N THR A 69 -11.70 14.15 9.08
CA THR A 69 -12.56 12.97 9.25
C THR A 69 -12.90 12.39 7.88
N LEU A 70 -12.93 11.07 7.79
CA LEU A 70 -13.21 10.35 6.54
C LEU A 70 -14.24 9.27 6.83
N ASP A 71 -15.29 9.24 6.01
CA ASP A 71 -16.30 8.19 6.09
C ASP A 71 -15.76 6.85 5.62
N LYS A 72 -16.34 5.77 6.13
CA LYS A 72 -15.94 4.40 5.79
C LYS A 72 -15.89 4.17 4.28
N ASP A 73 -16.90 4.68 3.58
CA ASP A 73 -17.06 4.52 2.12
C ASP A 73 -15.91 5.16 1.33
N VAL A 74 -15.24 6.18 1.88
CA VAL A 74 -14.07 6.80 1.25
C VAL A 74 -12.88 5.85 1.26
N TYR A 75 -12.66 5.11 2.36
CA TYR A 75 -11.60 4.11 2.43
C TYR A 75 -11.82 2.98 1.42
N GLU A 76 -13.07 2.50 1.33
CA GLU A 76 -13.46 1.47 0.38
C GLU A 76 -13.23 1.94 -1.08
N TYR A 77 -13.62 3.17 -1.39
CA TYR A 77 -13.39 3.79 -2.71
C TYR A 77 -11.91 3.87 -3.08
N ILE A 78 -11.06 4.30 -2.14
CA ILE A 78 -9.60 4.38 -2.37
C ILE A 78 -9.03 3.00 -2.70
N VAL A 79 -9.45 1.97 -1.97
CA VAL A 79 -9.00 0.59 -2.19
C VAL A 79 -9.46 0.07 -3.55
N ASP A 80 -10.73 0.28 -3.89
CA ASP A 80 -11.29 -0.18 -5.17
C ASP A 80 -10.56 0.47 -6.36
N LYS A 81 -10.24 1.77 -6.27
CA LYS A 81 -9.44 2.47 -7.28
C LYS A 81 -8.01 1.92 -7.36
N ALA A 82 -7.37 1.61 -6.24
CA ALA A 82 -6.02 1.04 -6.25
C ALA A 82 -5.97 -0.34 -6.94
N ILE A 83 -7.02 -1.15 -6.77
CA ILE A 83 -7.19 -2.44 -7.43
C ILE A 83 -7.46 -2.26 -8.92
N GLU A 84 -8.41 -1.38 -9.28
CA GLU A 84 -8.78 -1.08 -10.68
C GLU A 84 -7.55 -0.69 -11.51
N PHE A 85 -6.70 0.18 -10.97
CA PHE A 85 -5.48 0.64 -11.63
C PHE A 85 -4.27 -0.30 -11.45
N LYS A 86 -4.42 -1.43 -10.75
CA LYS A 86 -3.36 -2.43 -10.49
C LYS A 86 -2.10 -1.82 -9.86
N LEU A 87 -2.26 -0.83 -8.99
CA LEU A 87 -1.14 -0.08 -8.41
C LEU A 87 -0.58 -0.72 -7.13
N GLY A 88 -1.31 -1.67 -6.53
CA GLY A 88 -0.98 -2.26 -5.23
C GLY A 88 -0.95 -1.21 -4.12
N ALA A 89 -0.27 -1.52 -3.01
CA ALA A 89 -0.21 -0.64 -1.84
C ALA A 89 0.44 0.74 -2.12
N ARG A 90 1.32 0.84 -3.12
CA ARG A 90 1.96 2.11 -3.49
C ARG A 90 0.97 3.11 -4.08
N GLY A 91 -0.06 2.63 -4.80
CA GLY A 91 -1.08 3.47 -5.40
C GLY A 91 -2.01 4.15 -4.41
N LEU A 92 -2.19 3.57 -3.21
CA LEU A 92 -3.03 4.15 -2.17
C LEU A 92 -2.62 5.59 -1.84
N ARG A 93 -1.31 5.87 -1.79
CA ARG A 93 -0.80 7.21 -1.54
C ARG A 93 -1.21 8.20 -2.62
N SER A 94 -1.01 7.86 -3.88
CA SER A 94 -1.33 8.75 -5.01
C SER A 94 -2.81 9.07 -5.09
N ILE A 95 -3.69 8.11 -4.76
CA ILE A 95 -5.14 8.32 -4.74
C ILE A 95 -5.53 9.27 -3.60
N VAL A 96 -5.01 9.04 -2.39
CA VAL A 96 -5.27 9.93 -1.25
C VAL A 96 -4.76 11.35 -1.53
N GLU A 97 -3.56 11.48 -2.09
CA GLU A 97 -2.97 12.78 -2.43
C GLU A 97 -3.80 13.54 -3.46
N ALA A 98 -4.32 12.85 -4.48
CA ALA A 98 -5.20 13.44 -5.47
C ALA A 98 -6.51 13.96 -4.85
N ILE A 99 -7.08 13.24 -3.86
CA ILE A 99 -8.29 13.66 -3.14
C ILE A 99 -8.00 14.88 -2.25
N MET A 100 -6.82 14.93 -1.62
CA MET A 100 -6.48 15.94 -0.61
C MET A 100 -5.91 17.23 -1.20
N ILE A 101 -5.43 17.23 -2.45
CA ILE A 101 -4.76 18.39 -3.09
C ILE A 101 -5.61 19.67 -3.02
N ASP A 102 -6.90 19.58 -3.34
CA ASP A 102 -7.77 20.75 -3.39
C ASP A 102 -8.04 21.29 -1.98
N ALA A 103 -8.24 20.39 -1.01
CA ALA A 103 -8.42 20.75 0.40
C ALA A 103 -7.14 21.41 0.97
N MET A 104 -5.97 20.85 0.67
CA MET A 104 -4.70 21.42 1.13
C MET A 104 -4.38 22.79 0.51
N PHE A 105 -4.88 23.07 -0.69
CA PHE A 105 -4.69 24.37 -1.35
C PHE A 105 -5.66 25.44 -0.83
N SER A 106 -6.90 25.06 -0.52
CA SER A 106 -7.96 25.97 -0.07
C SER A 106 -7.81 26.36 1.40
N LEU A 107 -7.48 25.41 2.28
CA LEU A 107 -7.37 25.64 3.74
C LEU A 107 -6.47 26.83 4.15
N PRO A 108 -5.27 27.05 3.58
CA PRO A 108 -4.43 28.20 3.93
C PRO A 108 -5.03 29.56 3.50
N SER A 109 -6.03 29.56 2.62
CA SER A 109 -6.58 30.77 2.00
C SER A 109 -7.88 31.25 2.66
N GLU A 110 -8.57 30.40 3.42
CA GLU A 110 -9.86 30.71 4.06
C GLU A 110 -9.73 31.47 5.39
N ASP A 111 -8.51 31.63 5.93
CA ASP A 111 -8.19 32.48 7.09
C ASP A 111 -7.94 33.97 6.71
N LYS A 112 -8.50 34.45 5.59
CA LYS A 112 -8.43 35.86 5.18
C LYS A 112 -9.79 36.52 5.03
#